data_AF-A0A5M6INV2-F1
#
_entry.id   AF-A0A5M6INV2-F1
#
_cell.length_a   1.000
_cell.length_b   1.000
_cell.length_c   1.000
_cell.angle_alpha   90.00
_cell.angle_beta   90.00
_cell.angle_gamma   90.00
#
_symmetry.space_group_name_H-M   'P 1'
#
loop_
_entity.id
_entity.type
_entity.pdbx_description
1 polymer ?
#
loop_
_entity_poly.entity_id
_entity_poly.type
_entity_poly.pdbx_seq_one_letter_code
_entity_poly.pdbx_strand_id
1 'polypeptide(L)'
;MSPSPAATTPTSAAPQDEVNILLRGQSNANLLLTYGVIYRVRDEVQRLLGFDGVNQKVRVIANDGSIPGSDTVAGGTSFIGNWMQPAAGGVGAGWVPQSHEKNLLKAIAEQPAAIRAAPTAVLWLHNEYDSTHAGLTTAQWTSAVRADAALVRQAFSQGAATVPYLFVNAIPYGGANGASNQAIKLGMQTLAADRGFDARIAAQFNDVDMDAWNNGVKGGPHMNTADAAQLIDRLARSIADTFAAKARPGSPVACAGGHVDALGPEANQATPVNGNPTRLLVRVAQDAATGLKPLNATAAGGVGWSVLANGAQIKACAARIVDSTHVLLTFPQAVPGGATLHYAWGYGRLVVAGPGAQQASGHGNAVYDTNGLPIWTRASGIPVGHDAASPVAPVTPGNTGLPASPGFHPPTSAPRPVSATSRGAADATHNQTLWTAPGVDVLVGGKGMDTFLVNAASPDGWASVRNFHHGDMVAVRGLDWKAGGRTSWAEGTDPLGRSGATLNVDLHGSGHVDAAITFVGLSLAEAKGLAASPGSMNGQPLVTWH
;
A
#
# COMPACT_ATOMS: atom_id res chain seq x y z
N MET A 1 40.53 -45.40 37.71
CA MET A 1 39.60 -45.27 36.57
C MET A 1 38.74 -44.05 36.83
N SER A 2 39.12 -42.91 36.24
CA SER A 2 38.34 -41.67 36.33
C SER A 2 37.42 -41.58 35.12
N PRO A 3 36.13 -41.24 35.28
CA PRO A 3 35.22 -41.15 34.15
C PRO A 3 35.55 -39.92 33.31
N SER A 4 35.71 -40.14 32.01
CA SER A 4 35.89 -39.11 31.00
C SER A 4 34.61 -38.24 30.93
N PRO A 5 34.71 -36.90 30.88
CA PRO A 5 33.53 -36.06 30.71
C PRO A 5 32.95 -36.30 29.31
N ALA A 6 31.66 -36.62 29.28
CA ALA A 6 30.91 -36.77 28.04
C ALA A 6 31.01 -35.49 27.23
N ALA A 7 31.48 -35.62 25.98
CA ALA A 7 31.44 -34.54 25.01
C ALA A 7 29.99 -34.12 24.81
N THR A 8 29.65 -32.92 25.25
CA THR A 8 28.44 -32.23 24.82
C THR A 8 28.58 -31.94 23.33
N THR A 9 27.93 -32.76 22.51
CA THR A 9 27.67 -32.45 21.11
C THR A 9 27.01 -31.07 21.04
N PRO A 10 27.53 -30.11 20.26
CA PRO A 10 26.82 -28.86 20.04
C PRO A 10 25.49 -29.20 19.39
N THR A 11 24.40 -28.86 20.06
CA THR A 11 23.07 -28.84 19.46
C THR A 11 23.18 -27.95 18.23
N SER A 12 23.07 -28.55 17.05
CA SER A 12 22.96 -27.87 15.77
C SER A 12 21.92 -26.76 15.92
N ALA A 13 22.37 -25.51 15.97
CA ALA A 13 21.51 -24.35 15.92
C ALA A 13 20.76 -24.43 14.59
N ALA A 14 19.43 -24.48 14.63
CA ALA A 14 18.60 -24.33 13.44
C ALA A 14 19.07 -23.08 12.65
N PRO A 15 19.04 -23.10 11.31
CA PRO A 15 19.52 -21.96 10.54
C PRO A 15 18.68 -20.73 10.92
N GLN A 16 19.32 -19.70 11.51
CA GLN A 16 18.67 -18.48 12.01
C GLN A 16 18.09 -17.57 10.89
N ASP A 17 18.00 -18.09 9.68
CA ASP A 17 17.87 -17.38 8.42
C ASP A 17 16.58 -17.75 7.64
N GLU A 18 15.65 -18.46 8.28
CA GLU A 18 14.34 -18.80 7.71
C GLU A 18 13.21 -18.08 8.44
N VAL A 19 12.14 -17.75 7.70
CA VAL A 19 10.82 -17.38 8.24
C VAL A 19 9.73 -18.14 7.50
N ASN A 20 8.61 -18.40 8.15
CA ASN A 20 7.45 -19.05 7.53
C ASN A 20 6.28 -18.08 7.38
N ILE A 21 5.43 -18.37 6.40
CA ILE A 21 4.08 -17.85 6.26
C ILE A 21 3.14 -19.05 6.38
N LEU A 22 2.33 -19.10 7.44
CA LEU A 22 1.22 -20.03 7.56
C LEU A 22 -0.03 -19.38 6.97
N LEU A 23 -0.52 -19.87 5.85
CA LEU A 23 -1.78 -19.40 5.29
C LEU A 23 -2.93 -20.16 5.94
N ARG A 24 -3.82 -19.45 6.65
CA ARG A 24 -5.06 -20.02 7.17
C ARG A 24 -6.31 -19.24 6.78
N GLY A 25 -7.41 -19.96 6.61
CA GLY A 25 -8.71 -19.35 6.36
C GLY A 25 -9.67 -20.22 5.56
N GLN A 26 -10.64 -19.59 4.90
CA GLN A 26 -11.65 -20.30 4.11
C GLN A 26 -11.43 -20.18 2.59
N SER A 27 -12.51 -20.00 1.81
CA SER A 27 -12.49 -19.99 0.35
C SER A 27 -11.58 -18.90 -0.25
N ASN A 28 -11.57 -17.65 0.24
CA ASN A 28 -10.64 -16.65 -0.31
C ASN A 28 -9.19 -16.91 0.11
N ALA A 29 -8.94 -17.51 1.28
CA ALA A 29 -7.60 -18.02 1.60
C ALA A 29 -7.17 -19.11 0.61
N ASN A 30 -8.06 -20.06 0.32
CA ASN A 30 -7.81 -21.11 -0.67
C ASN A 30 -7.54 -20.55 -2.07
N LEU A 31 -8.19 -19.44 -2.43
CA LEU A 31 -7.94 -18.76 -3.70
C LEU A 31 -6.55 -18.12 -3.79
N LEU A 32 -5.95 -17.68 -2.67
CA LEU A 32 -4.53 -17.27 -2.68
C LEU A 32 -3.60 -18.42 -3.06
N LEU A 33 -3.93 -19.64 -2.62
CA LEU A 33 -3.19 -20.85 -2.96
C LEU A 33 -3.46 -21.26 -4.41
N THR A 34 -4.75 -21.34 -4.80
CA THR A 34 -5.20 -21.76 -6.13
C THR A 34 -4.64 -20.86 -7.24
N TYR A 35 -4.59 -19.55 -7.02
CA TYR A 35 -4.04 -18.59 -7.98
C TYR A 35 -2.51 -18.45 -7.89
N GLY A 36 -1.84 -19.18 -6.99
CA GLY A 36 -0.40 -19.09 -6.76
C GLY A 36 0.07 -17.76 -6.15
N VAL A 37 -0.86 -16.93 -5.69
CA VAL A 37 -0.59 -15.60 -5.11
C VAL A 37 0.27 -15.71 -3.85
N ILE A 38 0.03 -16.71 -3.00
CA ILE A 38 0.80 -16.89 -1.77
C ILE A 38 2.30 -17.13 -2.04
N TYR A 39 2.64 -17.77 -3.16
CA TYR A 39 4.05 -17.98 -3.54
C TYR A 39 4.67 -16.70 -4.12
N ARG A 40 3.89 -15.86 -4.78
CA ARG A 40 4.34 -14.52 -5.19
C ARG A 40 4.56 -13.60 -3.98
N VAL A 41 3.69 -13.69 -2.97
CA VAL A 41 3.90 -13.02 -1.67
C VAL A 41 5.21 -13.48 -1.03
N ARG A 42 5.46 -14.80 -0.97
CA ARG A 42 6.73 -15.35 -0.48
C ARG A 42 7.93 -14.76 -1.20
N ASP A 43 7.91 -14.74 -2.53
CA ASP A 43 9.03 -14.25 -3.33
C ASP A 43 9.27 -12.75 -3.11
N GLU A 44 8.20 -11.97 -2.99
CA GLU A 44 8.31 -10.55 -2.70
C GLU A 44 8.80 -10.28 -1.27
N VAL A 45 8.39 -11.06 -0.27
CA VAL A 45 8.96 -10.98 1.10
C VAL A 45 10.46 -11.29 1.07
N GLN A 46 10.89 -12.32 0.33
CA GLN A 46 12.31 -12.61 0.19
C GLN A 46 13.07 -11.43 -0.40
N ARG A 47 12.53 -10.83 -1.48
CA ARG A 47 13.13 -9.64 -2.10
C ARG A 47 13.22 -8.47 -1.13
N LEU A 48 12.14 -8.18 -0.39
CA LEU A 48 12.08 -7.08 0.57
C LEU A 48 13.05 -7.25 1.75
N LEU A 49 13.24 -8.48 2.22
CA LEU A 49 14.20 -8.81 3.29
C LEU A 49 15.63 -9.02 2.78
N GLY A 50 15.85 -9.09 1.47
CA GLY A 50 17.16 -9.39 0.87
C GLY A 50 17.59 -10.85 1.06
N PHE A 51 16.64 -11.77 1.11
CA PHE A 51 16.89 -13.21 1.18
C PHE A 51 17.21 -13.76 -0.21
N ASP A 52 18.18 -14.68 -0.28
CA ASP A 52 18.66 -15.27 -1.54
C ASP A 52 17.83 -16.48 -2.02
N GLY A 53 16.87 -16.94 -1.21
CA GLY A 53 16.04 -18.13 -1.48
C GLY A 53 16.75 -19.46 -1.25
N VAL A 54 18.03 -19.46 -0.89
CA VAL A 54 18.88 -20.65 -0.73
C VAL A 54 19.30 -20.80 0.72
N ASN A 55 20.12 -19.86 1.20
CA ASN A 55 20.64 -19.79 2.56
C ASN A 55 19.65 -19.07 3.47
N GLN A 56 19.00 -18.04 2.96
CA GLN A 56 17.88 -17.36 3.61
C GLN A 56 16.63 -17.54 2.78
N LYS A 57 15.52 -17.91 3.39
CA LYS A 57 14.28 -18.13 2.63
C LYS A 57 13.03 -17.93 3.44
N VAL A 58 11.98 -17.63 2.70
CA VAL A 58 10.62 -17.60 3.21
C VAL A 58 9.96 -18.90 2.80
N ARG A 59 9.34 -19.61 3.73
CA ARG A 59 8.57 -20.82 3.44
C ARG A 59 7.08 -20.54 3.55
N VAL A 60 6.29 -21.23 2.74
CA VAL A 60 4.83 -21.22 2.84
C VAL A 60 4.39 -22.56 3.41
N ILE A 61 3.62 -22.50 4.48
CA ILE A 61 2.87 -23.64 5.04
C ILE A 61 1.42 -23.40 4.63
N ALA A 62 0.96 -24.12 3.61
CA ALA A 62 -0.39 -24.03 3.09
C ALA A 62 -0.82 -25.37 2.49
N ASN A 63 -2.04 -25.80 2.77
CA ASN A 63 -2.65 -26.99 2.18
C ASN A 63 -4.17 -26.82 2.11
N ASP A 64 -4.75 -27.08 0.95
CA ASP A 64 -6.19 -27.02 0.67
C ASP A 64 -6.93 -28.35 0.89
N GLY A 65 -6.24 -29.34 1.46
CA GLY A 65 -6.76 -30.69 1.64
C GLY A 65 -6.32 -31.66 0.55
N SER A 66 -5.48 -31.23 -0.41
CA SER A 66 -4.78 -32.12 -1.35
C SER A 66 -3.95 -33.20 -0.63
N ILE A 67 -3.52 -32.92 0.61
CA ILE A 67 -3.09 -33.95 1.57
C ILE A 67 -4.21 -34.15 2.61
N PRO A 68 -4.92 -35.29 2.60
CA PRO A 68 -6.05 -35.53 3.50
C PRO A 68 -5.70 -35.36 4.98
N GLY A 69 -6.53 -34.62 5.71
CA GLY A 69 -6.38 -34.43 7.16
C GLY A 69 -5.21 -33.52 7.56
N SER A 70 -4.81 -32.58 6.70
CA SER A 70 -3.79 -31.57 7.01
C SER A 70 -4.07 -30.22 6.33
N ASP A 71 -5.35 -29.90 6.08
CA ASP A 71 -5.77 -28.63 5.52
C ASP A 71 -5.47 -27.46 6.46
N THR A 72 -4.87 -26.40 5.91
CA THR A 72 -4.72 -25.10 6.56
C THR A 72 -5.76 -24.11 6.05
N VAL A 73 -6.38 -24.39 4.91
CA VAL A 73 -7.49 -23.64 4.32
C VAL A 73 -8.64 -24.57 3.95
N ALA A 74 -9.88 -24.16 4.22
CA ALA A 74 -11.07 -24.96 3.91
C ALA A 74 -12.25 -24.09 3.44
N GLY A 75 -12.62 -24.18 2.17
CA GLY A 75 -13.76 -23.44 1.62
C GLY A 75 -15.10 -23.87 2.22
N GLY A 76 -16.07 -22.95 2.24
CA GLY A 76 -17.43 -23.27 2.71
C GLY A 76 -17.57 -23.42 4.23
N THR A 77 -16.62 -22.90 5.01
CA THR A 77 -16.56 -23.09 6.47
C THR A 77 -16.61 -21.75 7.22
N SER A 78 -17.14 -21.77 8.44
CA SER A 78 -17.06 -20.69 9.43
C SER A 78 -15.97 -20.98 10.47
N PHE A 79 -15.23 -19.97 10.90
CA PHE A 79 -14.25 -20.14 11.96
C PHE A 79 -14.96 -20.54 13.26
N ILE A 80 -15.99 -19.78 13.64
CA ILE A 80 -16.88 -20.18 14.74
C ILE A 80 -17.91 -21.17 14.20
N GLY A 81 -17.84 -22.41 14.68
CA GLY A 81 -18.72 -23.50 14.29
C GLY A 81 -17.96 -24.66 13.63
N ASN A 82 -17.24 -24.41 12.53
CA ASN A 82 -16.55 -25.49 11.81
C ASN A 82 -15.09 -25.68 12.21
N TRP A 83 -14.41 -24.64 12.70
CA TRP A 83 -13.02 -24.73 13.17
C TRP A 83 -12.94 -24.71 14.69
N MET A 84 -13.62 -23.75 15.31
CA MET A 84 -13.68 -23.59 16.77
C MET A 84 -15.13 -23.58 17.21
N GLN A 85 -15.46 -24.43 18.19
CA GLN A 85 -16.79 -24.47 18.78
C GLN A 85 -16.72 -24.08 20.26
N PRO A 86 -17.72 -23.38 20.81
CA PRO A 86 -17.80 -23.18 22.25
C PRO A 86 -17.82 -24.52 22.98
N ALA A 87 -17.12 -24.60 24.12
CA ALA A 87 -17.15 -25.78 24.97
C ALA A 87 -18.56 -26.03 25.53
N ALA A 88 -18.78 -27.22 26.10
CA ALA A 88 -20.00 -27.49 26.86
C ALA A 88 -20.09 -26.47 28.02
N GLY A 89 -21.14 -25.63 28.00
CA GLY A 89 -21.27 -24.45 28.85
C GLY A 89 -21.17 -23.10 28.13
N GLY A 90 -20.96 -23.11 26.81
CA GLY A 90 -20.95 -21.92 25.96
C GLY A 90 -19.60 -21.19 25.93
N VAL A 91 -19.59 -19.97 25.39
CA VAL A 91 -18.36 -19.20 25.12
C VAL A 91 -17.53 -18.98 26.40
N GLY A 92 -18.19 -18.79 27.55
CA GLY A 92 -17.50 -18.59 28.83
C GLY A 92 -16.77 -19.83 29.36
N ALA A 93 -17.11 -21.03 28.88
CA ALA A 93 -16.44 -22.28 29.25
C ALA A 93 -15.20 -22.57 28.37
N GLY A 94 -14.91 -21.73 27.38
CA GLY A 94 -13.78 -21.88 26.47
C GLY A 94 -14.19 -22.41 25.09
N TRP A 95 -13.18 -22.84 24.33
CA TRP A 95 -13.34 -23.26 22.94
C TRP A 95 -12.70 -24.63 22.70
N VAL A 96 -13.32 -25.42 21.84
CA VAL A 96 -12.89 -26.78 21.47
C VAL A 96 -12.58 -26.81 19.97
N PRO A 97 -11.38 -27.27 19.57
CA PRO A 97 -11.03 -27.40 18.16
C PRO A 97 -11.85 -28.51 17.49
N GLN A 98 -12.38 -28.19 16.32
CA GLN A 98 -13.12 -29.10 15.44
C GLN A 98 -12.18 -29.71 14.38
N SER A 99 -12.73 -30.44 13.42
CA SER A 99 -11.95 -31.19 12.43
C SER A 99 -10.96 -30.32 11.67
N HIS A 100 -11.39 -29.15 11.16
CA HIS A 100 -10.50 -28.28 10.39
C HIS A 100 -9.37 -27.68 11.24
N GLU A 101 -9.67 -27.28 12.48
CA GLU A 101 -8.62 -26.81 13.40
C GLU A 101 -7.64 -27.93 13.74
N LYS A 102 -8.13 -29.14 14.01
CA LYS A 102 -7.26 -30.31 14.25
C LYS A 102 -6.38 -30.62 13.04
N ASN A 103 -6.90 -30.49 11.83
CA ASN A 103 -6.13 -30.71 10.60
C ASN A 103 -5.05 -29.64 10.42
N LEU A 104 -5.34 -28.37 10.70
CA LEU A 104 -4.34 -27.30 10.73
C LEU A 104 -3.24 -27.57 11.75
N LEU A 105 -3.60 -27.93 12.98
CA LEU A 105 -2.63 -28.23 14.03
C LEU A 105 -1.75 -29.45 13.66
N LYS A 106 -2.33 -30.47 13.01
CA LYS A 106 -1.60 -31.61 12.47
C LYS A 106 -0.65 -31.18 11.34
N ALA A 107 -1.09 -30.34 10.42
CA ALA A 107 -0.26 -29.81 9.33
C ALA A 107 0.98 -29.05 9.84
N ILE A 108 0.82 -28.33 10.95
CA ILE A 108 1.91 -27.67 11.66
C ILE A 108 2.82 -28.71 12.33
N ALA A 109 2.26 -29.63 13.11
CA ALA A 109 3.01 -30.62 13.88
C ALA A 109 3.84 -31.57 13.01
N GLU A 110 3.36 -31.89 11.80
CA GLU A 110 4.04 -32.74 10.81
C GLU A 110 5.20 -32.02 10.09
N GLN A 111 5.36 -30.71 10.27
CA GLN A 111 6.52 -30.01 9.73
C GLN A 111 7.83 -30.46 10.42
N PRO A 112 8.96 -30.52 9.67
CA PRO A 112 10.28 -30.70 10.24
C PRO A 112 10.56 -29.74 11.40
N ALA A 113 11.28 -30.21 12.42
CA ALA A 113 11.57 -29.43 13.63
C ALA A 113 12.22 -28.07 13.33
N ALA A 114 13.11 -27.99 12.33
CA ALA A 114 13.72 -26.74 11.89
C ALA A 114 12.70 -25.74 11.33
N ILE A 115 11.71 -26.21 10.56
CA ILE A 115 10.63 -25.37 10.04
C ILE A 115 9.75 -24.91 11.21
N ARG A 116 9.40 -25.80 12.14
CA ARG A 116 8.60 -25.43 13.32
C ARG A 116 9.29 -24.45 14.25
N ALA A 117 10.62 -24.40 14.28
CA ALA A 117 11.38 -23.48 15.10
C ALA A 117 11.56 -22.08 14.46
N ALA A 118 11.31 -21.94 13.15
CA ALA A 118 11.44 -20.66 12.47
C ALA A 118 10.27 -19.71 12.83
N PRO A 119 10.52 -18.39 12.98
CA PRO A 119 9.46 -17.41 13.18
C PRO A 119 8.43 -17.50 12.05
N THR A 120 7.14 -17.44 12.40
CA THR A 120 6.05 -17.78 11.50
C THR A 120 4.95 -16.71 11.53
N ALA A 121 4.73 -16.02 10.42
CA ALA A 121 3.58 -15.14 10.28
C ALA A 121 2.33 -15.97 9.98
N VAL A 122 1.30 -15.89 10.83
CA VAL A 122 0.00 -16.51 10.56
C VAL A 122 -0.84 -15.54 9.74
N LEU A 123 -0.89 -15.78 8.43
CA LEU A 123 -1.68 -14.99 7.50
C LEU A 123 -3.14 -15.45 7.55
N TRP A 124 -4.03 -14.56 8.02
CA TRP A 124 -5.42 -14.85 8.32
C TRP A 124 -6.38 -14.23 7.30
N LEU A 125 -7.09 -15.09 6.55
CA LEU A 125 -8.19 -14.71 5.66
C LEU A 125 -9.45 -15.53 6.01
N HIS A 126 -10.09 -15.17 7.12
CA HIS A 126 -11.21 -15.93 7.65
C HIS A 126 -12.23 -15.01 8.31
N ASN A 127 -13.28 -14.66 7.56
CA ASN A 127 -14.40 -13.90 8.11
C ASN A 127 -15.73 -14.20 7.42
N GLU A 128 -15.74 -14.84 6.25
CA GLU A 128 -16.87 -14.72 5.33
C GLU A 128 -18.13 -15.41 5.88
N TYR A 129 -18.07 -16.68 6.29
CA TYR A 129 -19.22 -17.31 6.92
C TYR A 129 -19.52 -16.77 8.32
N ASP A 130 -18.49 -16.46 9.11
CA ASP A 130 -18.67 -15.81 10.42
C ASP A 130 -19.48 -14.52 10.27
N SER A 131 -19.22 -13.75 9.22
CA SER A 131 -19.93 -12.49 8.94
C SER A 131 -21.40 -12.69 8.61
N THR A 132 -21.86 -13.89 8.25
CA THR A 132 -23.29 -14.17 8.00
C THR A 132 -24.09 -14.39 9.29
N HIS A 133 -23.41 -14.68 10.41
CA HIS A 133 -24.06 -14.96 11.69
C HIS A 133 -24.56 -13.68 12.34
N ALA A 134 -25.86 -13.41 12.20
CA ALA A 134 -26.50 -12.30 12.88
C ALA A 134 -26.30 -12.43 14.40
N GLY A 135 -25.80 -11.35 15.03
CA GLY A 135 -25.54 -11.32 16.48
C GLY A 135 -24.15 -11.78 16.89
N LEU A 136 -23.26 -12.14 15.94
CA LEU A 136 -21.84 -12.33 16.26
C LEU A 136 -21.27 -11.07 16.91
N THR A 137 -20.65 -11.23 18.08
CA THR A 137 -20.04 -10.12 18.81
C THR A 137 -18.53 -10.12 18.68
N THR A 138 -17.91 -8.94 18.83
CA THR A 138 -16.45 -8.79 18.87
C THR A 138 -15.83 -9.62 19.99
N ALA A 139 -16.43 -9.66 21.17
CA ALA A 139 -15.93 -10.42 22.31
C ALA A 139 -15.92 -11.93 22.03
N GLN A 140 -17.00 -12.45 21.43
CA GLN A 140 -17.07 -13.85 21.03
C GLN A 140 -15.99 -14.18 20.01
N TRP A 141 -15.88 -13.41 18.93
CA TRP A 141 -14.90 -13.66 17.87
C TRP A 141 -13.45 -13.59 18.39
N THR A 142 -13.11 -12.53 19.13
CA THR A 142 -11.76 -12.39 19.70
C THR A 142 -11.41 -13.49 20.69
N SER A 143 -12.36 -13.95 21.51
CA SER A 143 -12.12 -15.07 22.44
C SER A 143 -11.79 -16.37 21.71
N ALA A 144 -12.46 -16.65 20.58
CA ALA A 144 -12.18 -17.82 19.75
C ALA A 144 -10.80 -17.72 19.10
N VAL A 145 -10.45 -16.55 18.54
CA VAL A 145 -9.14 -16.33 17.92
C VAL A 145 -8.00 -16.43 18.93
N ARG A 146 -8.20 -16.01 20.19
CA ARG A 146 -7.22 -16.20 21.25
C ARG A 146 -7.00 -17.67 21.60
N ALA A 147 -8.09 -18.46 21.66
CA ALA A 147 -8.00 -19.89 21.89
C ALA A 147 -7.26 -20.61 20.75
N ASP A 148 -7.59 -20.24 19.51
CA ASP A 148 -6.87 -20.68 18.30
C ASP A 148 -5.37 -20.36 18.38
N ALA A 149 -5.03 -19.09 18.61
CA ALA A 149 -3.63 -18.66 18.66
C ALA A 149 -2.82 -19.41 19.71
N ALA A 150 -3.43 -19.75 20.86
CA ALA A 150 -2.78 -20.58 21.87
C ALA A 150 -2.44 -21.99 21.32
N LEU A 151 -3.38 -22.62 20.61
CA LEU A 151 -3.18 -23.94 20.00
C LEU A 151 -2.15 -23.90 18.87
N VAL A 152 -2.24 -22.93 17.96
CA VAL A 152 -1.29 -22.76 16.85
C VAL A 152 0.13 -22.52 17.37
N ARG A 153 0.29 -21.62 18.35
CA ARG A 153 1.57 -21.35 19.01
C ARG A 153 2.13 -22.59 19.70
N GLN A 154 1.28 -23.36 20.38
CA GLN A 154 1.66 -24.62 20.99
C GLN A 154 2.13 -25.65 19.95
N ALA A 155 1.46 -25.76 18.80
CA ALA A 155 1.85 -26.67 17.71
C ALA A 155 3.24 -26.33 17.13
N PHE A 156 3.56 -25.03 17.03
CA PHE A 156 4.92 -24.57 16.71
C PHE A 156 5.90 -24.70 17.88
N SER A 157 5.44 -24.91 19.11
CA SER A 157 6.25 -24.82 20.33
C SER A 157 6.90 -23.44 20.48
N GLN A 158 6.15 -22.39 20.13
CA GLN A 158 6.58 -21.00 20.07
C GLN A 158 5.58 -20.07 20.79
N GLY A 159 5.92 -18.78 20.93
CA GLY A 159 5.09 -17.77 21.59
C GLY A 159 4.63 -16.67 20.65
N ALA A 160 3.93 -15.66 21.20
CA ALA A 160 3.41 -14.54 20.42
C ALA A 160 4.50 -13.80 19.62
N ALA A 161 5.64 -13.51 20.26
CA ALA A 161 6.75 -12.76 19.68
C ALA A 161 7.40 -13.40 18.44
N THR A 162 7.16 -14.68 18.18
CA THR A 162 7.69 -15.39 17.01
C THR A 162 6.61 -16.00 16.13
N VAL A 163 5.34 -15.96 16.57
CA VAL A 163 4.18 -16.38 15.80
C VAL A 163 3.11 -15.28 15.81
N PRO A 164 3.37 -14.15 15.13
CA PRO A 164 2.43 -13.04 15.02
C PRO A 164 1.27 -13.37 14.07
N TYR A 165 0.10 -12.78 14.34
CA TYR A 165 -1.10 -12.92 13.50
C TYR A 165 -1.27 -11.71 12.58
N LEU A 166 -1.38 -11.97 11.28
CA LEU A 166 -1.48 -10.97 10.24
C LEU A 166 -2.85 -11.07 9.56
N PHE A 167 -3.76 -10.19 9.96
CA PHE A 167 -5.14 -10.18 9.46
C PHE A 167 -5.24 -9.44 8.14
N VAL A 168 -5.79 -10.09 7.11
CA VAL A 168 -6.40 -9.33 6.02
C VAL A 168 -7.70 -8.74 6.55
N ASN A 169 -7.91 -7.45 6.31
CA ASN A 169 -9.14 -6.78 6.71
C ASN A 169 -10.35 -7.56 6.19
N ALA A 170 -11.41 -7.62 7.00
CA ALA A 170 -12.56 -8.49 6.75
C ALA A 170 -13.09 -8.32 5.32
N ILE A 171 -13.08 -9.43 4.60
CA ILE A 171 -13.41 -9.53 3.18
C ILE A 171 -14.87 -9.07 2.99
N PRO A 172 -15.14 -8.21 1.98
CA PRO A 172 -16.50 -7.80 1.64
C PRO A 172 -17.26 -8.96 0.98
N TYR A 173 -17.78 -9.87 1.81
CA TYR A 173 -18.50 -11.07 1.38
C TYR A 173 -19.98 -10.78 1.08
N GLY A 174 -20.47 -11.16 -0.10
CA GLY A 174 -21.83 -10.80 -0.56
C GLY A 174 -22.99 -11.24 0.35
N GLY A 175 -22.78 -12.27 1.20
CA GLY A 175 -23.77 -12.73 2.19
C GLY A 175 -23.61 -12.12 3.60
N ALA A 176 -22.67 -11.20 3.79
CA ALA A 176 -22.32 -10.70 5.12
C ALA A 176 -23.44 -9.87 5.76
N ASN A 177 -23.70 -10.11 7.04
CA ASN A 177 -24.37 -9.14 7.89
C ASN A 177 -23.40 -8.00 8.20
N GLY A 178 -23.78 -6.76 7.88
CA GLY A 178 -22.91 -5.59 8.05
C GLY A 178 -22.41 -5.40 9.49
N ALA A 179 -23.27 -5.62 10.49
CA ALA A 179 -22.88 -5.48 11.90
C ALA A 179 -21.91 -6.59 12.33
N SER A 180 -22.15 -7.84 11.93
CA SER A 180 -21.26 -8.95 12.23
C SER A 180 -19.90 -8.79 11.54
N ASN A 181 -19.86 -8.35 10.28
CA ASN A 181 -18.60 -8.06 9.60
C ASN A 181 -17.84 -6.92 10.30
N GLN A 182 -18.55 -5.88 10.75
CA GLN A 182 -17.94 -4.80 11.53
C GLN A 182 -17.40 -5.29 12.88
N ALA A 183 -18.12 -6.20 13.55
CA ALA A 183 -17.68 -6.81 14.81
C ALA A 183 -16.38 -7.59 14.64
N ILE A 184 -16.20 -8.28 13.50
CA ILE A 184 -14.96 -8.97 13.14
C ILE A 184 -13.83 -7.96 12.88
N LYS A 185 -14.07 -6.90 12.09
CA LYS A 185 -13.08 -5.82 11.87
C LYS A 185 -12.60 -5.21 13.18
N LEU A 186 -13.53 -4.94 14.10
CA LEU A 186 -13.20 -4.45 15.44
C LEU A 186 -12.41 -5.48 16.25
N GLY A 187 -12.74 -6.76 16.12
CA GLY A 187 -11.99 -7.86 16.76
C GLY A 187 -10.54 -7.94 16.28
N MET A 188 -10.32 -7.92 14.96
CA MET A 188 -8.99 -7.92 14.35
C MET A 188 -8.15 -6.73 14.85
N GLN A 189 -8.73 -5.52 14.89
CA GLN A 189 -8.03 -4.33 15.37
C GLN A 189 -7.82 -4.34 16.90
N THR A 190 -8.74 -4.90 17.68
CA THR A 190 -8.58 -5.09 19.13
C THR A 190 -7.42 -6.01 19.43
N LEU A 191 -7.29 -7.11 18.68
CA LEU A 191 -6.15 -8.04 18.79
C LEU A 191 -4.85 -7.40 18.30
N ALA A 192 -4.88 -6.58 17.25
CA ALA A 192 -3.71 -5.87 16.77
C ALA A 192 -3.21 -4.79 17.76
N ALA A 193 -4.11 -4.17 18.52
CA ALA A 193 -3.76 -3.23 19.58
C ALA A 193 -3.20 -3.92 20.84
N ASP A 194 -3.46 -5.22 21.02
CA ASP A 194 -2.96 -6.00 22.15
C ASP A 194 -1.53 -6.49 21.87
N ARG A 195 -0.55 -5.81 22.47
CA ARG A 195 0.87 -6.18 22.39
C ARG A 195 1.16 -7.60 22.89
N GLY A 196 0.36 -8.13 23.83
CA GLY A 196 0.52 -9.51 24.32
C GLY A 196 -0.03 -10.55 23.34
N PHE A 197 -0.94 -10.15 22.45
CA PHE A 197 -1.42 -11.02 21.37
C PHE A 197 -0.50 -11.00 20.15
N ASP A 198 0.19 -9.88 19.88
CA ASP A 198 1.09 -9.68 18.73
C ASP A 198 0.42 -9.95 17.38
N ALA A 199 -0.38 -8.99 16.94
CA ALA A 199 -1.06 -9.05 15.65
C ALA A 199 -1.06 -7.70 14.93
N ARG A 200 -1.37 -7.73 13.64
CA ARG A 200 -1.46 -6.55 12.77
C ARG A 200 -2.58 -6.72 11.74
N ILE A 201 -3.08 -5.60 11.21
CA ILE A 201 -3.85 -5.60 9.96
C ILE A 201 -2.84 -5.54 8.81
N ALA A 202 -2.67 -6.65 8.10
CA ALA A 202 -1.62 -6.81 7.09
C ALA A 202 -2.02 -6.28 5.71
N ALA A 203 -3.32 -6.22 5.42
CA ALA A 203 -3.79 -5.63 4.18
C ALA A 203 -5.23 -5.14 4.32
N GLN A 204 -5.51 -3.97 3.77
CA GLN A 204 -6.86 -3.55 3.46
C GLN A 204 -7.33 -4.24 2.17
N PHE A 205 -8.62 -4.57 2.08
CA PHE A 205 -9.16 -5.36 0.97
C PHE A 205 -10.61 -5.00 0.60
N ASN A 206 -10.96 -3.71 0.74
CA ASN A 206 -12.31 -3.23 0.45
C ASN A 206 -12.47 -2.64 -0.97
N ASP A 207 -11.37 -2.36 -1.65
CA ASP A 207 -11.27 -1.88 -3.04
C ASP A 207 -11.19 -3.04 -4.05
N VAL A 208 -12.18 -3.92 -4.00
CA VAL A 208 -12.23 -5.20 -4.74
C VAL A 208 -13.52 -5.38 -5.52
N ASP A 209 -13.47 -6.17 -6.58
CA ASP A 209 -14.61 -6.55 -7.41
C ASP A 209 -15.40 -7.72 -6.82
N MET A 210 -14.73 -8.76 -6.30
CA MET A 210 -15.37 -9.96 -5.74
C MET A 210 -16.31 -10.64 -6.76
N ASP A 211 -15.84 -10.88 -7.97
CA ASP A 211 -16.66 -11.37 -9.09
C ASP A 211 -16.17 -12.69 -9.69
N ALA A 212 -15.33 -13.44 -8.97
CA ALA A 212 -14.89 -14.74 -9.43
C ALA A 212 -16.09 -15.67 -9.68
N TRP A 213 -16.12 -16.23 -10.88
CA TRP A 213 -17.15 -17.19 -11.35
C TRP A 213 -18.58 -16.67 -11.31
N ASN A 214 -18.78 -15.34 -11.25
CA ASN A 214 -20.10 -14.75 -11.08
C ASN A 214 -20.64 -14.10 -12.36
N ASN A 215 -20.24 -14.58 -13.54
CA ASN A 215 -20.69 -14.11 -14.86
C ASN A 215 -20.68 -12.57 -15.03
N GLY A 216 -19.66 -11.89 -14.47
CA GLY A 216 -19.51 -10.43 -14.53
C GLY A 216 -20.29 -9.66 -13.46
N VAL A 217 -21.02 -10.35 -12.57
CA VAL A 217 -21.68 -9.76 -11.40
C VAL A 217 -20.66 -9.58 -10.27
N LYS A 218 -20.51 -8.34 -9.81
CA LYS A 218 -19.58 -7.93 -8.77
C LYS A 218 -20.21 -7.88 -7.39
N GLY A 219 -19.37 -7.99 -6.36
CA GLY A 219 -19.79 -8.02 -4.95
C GLY A 219 -20.22 -9.41 -4.46
N GLY A 220 -19.84 -10.46 -5.17
CA GLY A 220 -20.09 -11.85 -4.82
C GLY A 220 -19.20 -12.40 -3.69
N PRO A 221 -19.13 -13.73 -3.54
CA PRO A 221 -18.44 -14.38 -2.42
C PRO A 221 -16.92 -14.50 -2.58
N HIS A 222 -16.42 -14.45 -3.81
CA HIS A 222 -15.04 -14.85 -4.12
C HIS A 222 -14.30 -13.78 -4.91
N MET A 223 -13.06 -13.54 -4.50
CA MET A 223 -12.14 -12.67 -5.21
C MET A 223 -11.66 -13.30 -6.51
N ASN A 224 -11.50 -12.52 -7.57
CA ASN A 224 -10.88 -12.97 -8.81
C ASN A 224 -9.33 -12.87 -8.73
N THR A 225 -8.63 -13.20 -9.82
CA THR A 225 -7.16 -13.11 -9.86
C THR A 225 -6.64 -11.68 -9.77
N ALA A 226 -7.38 -10.70 -10.28
CA ALA A 226 -7.01 -9.29 -10.22
C ALA A 226 -7.19 -8.72 -8.79
N ASP A 227 -8.27 -9.09 -8.10
CA ASP A 227 -8.49 -8.81 -6.67
C ASP A 227 -7.32 -9.40 -5.86
N ALA A 228 -7.03 -10.69 -6.06
CA ALA A 228 -5.98 -11.39 -5.33
C ALA A 228 -4.59 -10.80 -5.61
N ALA A 229 -4.33 -10.31 -6.82
CA ALA A 229 -3.07 -9.66 -7.16
C ALA A 229 -2.83 -8.36 -6.36
N GLN A 230 -3.89 -7.62 -5.98
CA GLN A 230 -3.75 -6.42 -5.14
C GLN A 230 -3.19 -6.73 -3.74
N LEU A 231 -3.35 -7.98 -3.27
CA LEU A 231 -2.84 -8.40 -1.96
C LEU A 231 -1.34 -8.68 -1.98
N ILE A 232 -0.71 -8.91 -3.13
CA ILE A 232 0.70 -9.33 -3.20
C ILE A 232 1.60 -8.33 -2.46
N ASP A 233 1.60 -7.08 -2.93
CA ASP A 233 2.47 -6.04 -2.39
C ASP A 233 2.07 -5.67 -0.95
N ARG A 234 0.76 -5.62 -0.66
CA ARG A 234 0.22 -5.25 0.66
C ARG A 234 0.66 -6.26 1.72
N LEU A 235 0.46 -7.55 1.45
CA LEU A 235 0.84 -8.62 2.35
C LEU A 235 2.35 -8.74 2.47
N ALA A 236 3.08 -8.66 1.37
CA ALA A 236 4.53 -8.80 1.40
C ALA A 236 5.19 -7.70 2.22
N ARG A 237 4.74 -6.44 2.11
CA ARG A 237 5.21 -5.33 2.96
C ARG A 237 4.94 -5.61 4.43
N SER A 238 3.71 -5.97 4.78
CA SER A 238 3.34 -6.26 6.17
C SER A 238 4.11 -7.43 6.79
N ILE A 239 4.32 -8.51 6.02
CA ILE A 239 5.10 -9.67 6.48
C ILE A 239 6.58 -9.28 6.62
N ALA A 240 7.15 -8.57 5.65
CA ALA A 240 8.56 -8.18 5.68
C ALA A 240 8.84 -7.17 6.82
N ASP A 241 7.94 -6.22 7.06
CA ASP A 241 7.98 -5.28 8.17
C ASP A 241 7.94 -6.00 9.53
N THR A 242 7.08 -7.03 9.64
CA THR A 242 7.00 -7.89 10.83
C THR A 242 8.33 -8.58 11.14
N PHE A 243 9.09 -8.94 10.11
CA PHE A 243 10.40 -9.58 10.23
C PHE A 243 11.57 -8.63 9.94
N ALA A 244 11.39 -7.32 10.09
CA ALA A 244 12.41 -6.32 9.75
C ALA A 244 13.76 -6.56 10.44
N ALA A 245 13.76 -7.12 11.66
CA ALA A 245 14.99 -7.49 12.38
C ALA A 245 15.85 -8.55 11.66
N LYS A 246 15.28 -9.27 10.68
CA LYS A 246 15.99 -10.25 9.85
C LYS A 246 16.44 -9.68 8.50
N ALA A 247 16.08 -8.45 8.17
CA ALA A 247 16.41 -7.83 6.89
C ALA A 247 17.93 -7.75 6.68
N ARG A 248 18.40 -8.17 5.51
CA ARG A 248 19.82 -8.10 5.15
C ARG A 248 20.25 -6.66 4.88
N PRO A 249 21.52 -6.29 5.18
CA PRO A 249 22.07 -5.00 4.81
C PRO A 249 21.85 -4.69 3.32
N GLY A 250 21.38 -3.48 3.03
CA GLY A 250 21.07 -3.05 1.65
C GLY A 250 19.73 -3.53 1.09
N SER A 251 18.98 -4.39 1.81
CA SER A 251 17.63 -4.77 1.40
C SER A 251 16.65 -3.58 1.53
N PRO A 252 15.52 -3.57 0.78
CA PRO A 252 14.51 -2.51 0.89
C PRO A 252 14.06 -2.24 2.32
N VAL A 253 13.83 -3.29 3.12
CA VAL A 253 13.41 -3.14 4.52
C VAL A 253 14.53 -2.56 5.39
N ALA A 254 15.78 -2.99 5.22
CA ALA A 254 16.90 -2.44 5.96
C ALA A 254 17.15 -0.96 5.63
N CYS A 255 17.09 -0.59 4.34
CA CYS A 255 17.23 0.79 3.89
C CYS A 255 16.10 1.71 4.40
N ALA A 256 14.90 1.17 4.60
CA ALA A 256 13.77 1.89 5.17
C ALA A 256 13.76 1.90 6.72
N GLY A 257 14.80 1.38 7.38
CA GLY A 257 14.85 1.30 8.84
C GLY A 257 13.78 0.39 9.44
N GLY A 258 13.30 -0.60 8.68
CA GLY A 258 12.24 -1.51 9.11
C GLY A 258 10.83 -0.96 8.96
N HIS A 259 10.63 0.10 8.16
CA HIS A 259 9.34 0.77 7.99
C HIS A 259 9.01 0.94 6.51
N VAL A 260 8.46 -0.11 5.88
CA VAL A 260 8.28 -0.19 4.40
C VAL A 260 6.91 0.25 3.89
N ASP A 261 6.20 1.06 4.67
CA ASP A 261 4.83 1.48 4.36
C ASP A 261 3.91 0.26 4.23
N ALA A 262 3.58 -0.36 5.35
CA ALA A 262 2.83 -1.61 5.39
C ALA A 262 1.35 -1.41 5.71
N LEU A 263 0.99 -0.29 6.33
CA LEU A 263 -0.34 -0.03 6.87
C LEU A 263 -1.18 0.88 5.97
N GLY A 264 -0.52 1.78 5.23
CA GLY A 264 -1.16 2.83 4.46
C GLY A 264 -1.75 3.94 5.34
N PRO A 265 -2.46 4.91 4.75
CA PRO A 265 -2.88 6.10 5.47
C PRO A 265 -4.02 5.79 6.46
N GLU A 266 -3.90 6.28 7.70
CA GLU A 266 -4.95 6.20 8.71
C GLU A 266 -5.70 7.52 8.77
N ALA A 267 -7.00 7.52 8.49
CA ALA A 267 -7.86 8.61 8.94
C ALA A 267 -8.05 8.49 10.46
N ASN A 268 -7.60 9.50 11.20
CA ASN A 268 -7.50 9.42 12.66
C ASN A 268 -8.20 10.56 13.42
N GLN A 269 -8.68 11.59 12.71
CA GLN A 269 -9.47 12.68 13.28
C GLN A 269 -10.53 13.14 12.28
N ALA A 270 -11.69 13.55 12.77
CA ALA A 270 -12.77 14.14 11.98
C ALA A 270 -13.32 15.37 12.69
N THR A 271 -13.22 16.53 12.05
CA THR A 271 -13.59 17.83 12.64
C THR A 271 -14.64 18.52 11.76
N PRO A 272 -15.78 18.98 12.30
CA PRO A 272 -16.73 19.81 11.59
C PRO A 272 -16.06 21.07 11.04
N VAL A 273 -16.42 21.45 9.83
CA VAL A 273 -15.99 22.73 9.27
C VAL A 273 -16.84 23.85 9.86
N ASN A 274 -16.20 24.86 10.44
CA ASN A 274 -16.91 25.97 11.06
C ASN A 274 -17.87 26.66 10.08
N GLY A 275 -19.09 26.93 10.51
CA GLY A 275 -20.16 27.50 9.69
C GLY A 275 -20.70 26.57 8.60
N ASN A 276 -20.28 25.30 8.53
CA ASN A 276 -20.76 24.35 7.54
C ASN A 276 -21.08 22.98 8.16
N PRO A 277 -22.33 22.77 8.60
CA PRO A 277 -22.72 21.56 9.34
C PRO A 277 -22.73 20.29 8.48
N THR A 278 -22.60 20.40 7.15
CA THR A 278 -22.59 19.24 6.23
C THR A 278 -21.18 18.79 5.87
N ARG A 279 -20.14 19.40 6.45
CA ARG A 279 -18.75 19.12 6.07
C ARG A 279 -17.88 18.71 7.25
N LEU A 280 -17.03 17.72 7.00
CA LEU A 280 -15.99 17.27 7.92
C LEU A 280 -14.63 17.41 7.26
N LEU A 281 -13.67 17.99 7.96
CA LEU A 281 -12.25 17.88 7.63
C LEU A 281 -11.69 16.66 8.35
N VAL A 282 -11.21 15.70 7.57
CA VAL A 282 -10.60 14.46 8.06
C VAL A 282 -9.09 14.62 8.04
N ARG A 283 -8.44 14.40 9.19
CA ARG A 283 -6.99 14.31 9.28
C ARG A 283 -6.54 12.89 8.98
N VAL A 284 -5.49 12.79 8.17
CA VAL A 284 -4.86 11.56 7.75
C VAL A 284 -3.44 11.53 8.30
N ALA A 285 -3.13 10.50 9.10
CA ALA A 285 -1.77 10.14 9.41
C ALA A 285 -1.23 9.26 8.28
N GLN A 286 -0.10 9.69 7.71
CA GLN A 286 0.64 8.86 6.77
C GLN A 286 1.43 7.81 7.53
N ASP A 287 1.64 6.67 6.89
CA ASP A 287 2.59 5.66 7.32
C ASP A 287 3.99 6.07 6.83
N ALA A 288 4.54 5.49 5.76
CA ALA A 288 5.83 5.94 5.17
C ALA A 288 5.66 6.79 3.92
N ALA A 289 4.43 6.93 3.42
CA ALA A 289 4.10 7.80 2.30
C ALA A 289 4.18 9.30 2.66
N THR A 290 4.32 10.15 1.65
CA THR A 290 4.44 11.61 1.82
C THR A 290 3.15 12.37 1.47
N GLY A 291 2.09 11.66 1.07
CA GLY A 291 0.82 12.29 0.73
C GLY A 291 -0.20 11.33 0.14
N LEU A 292 -1.28 11.90 -0.40
CA LEU A 292 -2.39 11.18 -1.01
C LEU A 292 -2.36 11.31 -2.53
N LYS A 293 -2.71 10.22 -3.25
CA LYS A 293 -2.92 10.24 -4.71
C LYS A 293 -4.21 10.96 -5.07
N PRO A 294 -4.32 11.57 -6.26
CA PRO A 294 -5.57 12.12 -6.75
C PRO A 294 -6.72 11.12 -6.65
N LEU A 295 -7.89 11.61 -6.24
CA LEU A 295 -9.08 10.78 -6.14
C LEU A 295 -9.60 10.43 -7.54
N ASN A 296 -9.97 9.16 -7.74
CA ASN A 296 -10.79 8.82 -8.90
C ASN A 296 -12.23 9.37 -8.72
N ALA A 297 -13.04 9.34 -9.77
CA ALA A 297 -14.40 9.89 -9.74
C ALA A 297 -15.28 9.26 -8.64
N THR A 298 -15.13 7.96 -8.39
CA THR A 298 -15.90 7.24 -7.37
C THR A 298 -15.51 7.64 -5.96
N ALA A 299 -14.23 7.68 -5.64
CA ALA A 299 -13.69 8.15 -4.37
C ALA A 299 -14.03 9.63 -4.14
N ALA A 300 -13.93 10.47 -5.18
CA ALA A 300 -14.32 11.88 -5.15
C ALA A 300 -15.82 12.06 -4.91
N GLY A 301 -16.66 11.09 -5.30
CA GLY A 301 -18.09 11.02 -4.95
C GLY A 301 -18.37 10.67 -3.48
N GLY A 302 -17.34 10.51 -2.64
CA GLY A 302 -17.48 10.19 -1.21
C GLY A 302 -17.66 8.70 -0.92
N VAL A 303 -17.48 7.81 -1.91
CA VAL A 303 -17.62 6.36 -1.70
C VAL A 303 -16.64 5.87 -0.61
N GLY A 304 -17.17 4.99 0.25
CA GLY A 304 -16.47 4.47 1.42
C GLY A 304 -16.73 5.26 2.70
N TRP A 305 -17.02 6.56 2.62
CA TRP A 305 -17.22 7.41 3.80
C TRP A 305 -18.67 7.41 4.27
N SER A 306 -18.86 7.19 5.57
CA SER A 306 -20.16 7.37 6.20
C SER A 306 -20.03 7.78 7.65
N VAL A 307 -20.97 8.59 8.13
CA VAL A 307 -21.17 8.83 9.55
C VAL A 307 -22.29 7.93 10.08
N LEU A 308 -22.10 7.40 11.27
CA LEU A 308 -23.12 6.66 12.01
C LEU A 308 -23.58 7.49 13.20
N ALA A 309 -24.88 7.71 13.31
CA ALA A 309 -25.52 8.39 14.44
C ALA A 309 -26.90 7.78 14.70
N ASN A 310 -27.21 7.48 15.96
CA ASN A 310 -28.52 6.93 16.38
C ASN A 310 -28.97 5.70 15.56
N GLY A 311 -28.03 4.82 15.20
CA GLY A 311 -28.29 3.63 14.38
C GLY A 311 -28.51 3.89 12.88
N ALA A 312 -28.50 5.15 12.44
CA ALA A 312 -28.61 5.53 11.03
C ALA A 312 -27.22 5.77 10.43
N GLN A 313 -27.04 5.31 9.18
CA GLN A 313 -25.84 5.56 8.38
C GLN A 313 -26.12 6.65 7.35
N ILE A 314 -25.30 7.70 7.37
CA ILE A 314 -25.34 8.79 6.39
C ILE A 314 -24.05 8.74 5.56
N LYS A 315 -24.18 8.46 4.27
CA LYS A 315 -23.03 8.38 3.35
C LYS A 315 -22.61 9.78 2.92
N ALA A 316 -21.29 9.99 2.74
CA ALA A 316 -20.80 11.20 2.09
C ALA A 316 -21.23 11.22 0.62
N CYS A 317 -21.42 12.42 0.07
CA CYS A 317 -21.72 12.65 -1.35
C CYS A 317 -20.56 13.32 -2.10
N ALA A 318 -19.52 13.74 -1.40
CA ALA A 318 -18.26 14.16 -2.02
C ALA A 318 -17.08 13.99 -1.05
N ALA A 319 -15.90 13.77 -1.62
CA ALA A 319 -14.61 13.85 -0.96
C ALA A 319 -13.64 14.66 -1.82
N ARG A 320 -12.77 15.44 -1.17
CA ARG A 320 -11.73 16.22 -1.84
C ARG A 320 -10.46 16.21 -1.02
N ILE A 321 -9.33 15.93 -1.64
CA ILE A 321 -8.03 16.12 -1.01
C ILE A 321 -7.77 17.63 -0.87
N VAL A 322 -7.52 18.07 0.36
CA VAL A 322 -7.18 19.47 0.66
C VAL A 322 -5.67 19.65 0.59
N ASP A 323 -4.94 18.71 1.18
CA ASP A 323 -3.47 18.61 1.18
C ASP A 323 -3.04 17.16 1.44
N SER A 324 -1.74 16.93 1.62
CA SER A 324 -1.14 15.61 1.86
C SER A 324 -1.66 14.88 3.09
N THR A 325 -2.35 15.56 4.00
CA THR A 325 -2.81 15.04 5.29
C THR A 325 -4.28 15.31 5.57
N HIS A 326 -5.03 15.89 4.62
CA HIS A 326 -6.43 16.25 4.85
C HIS A 326 -7.35 15.89 3.69
N VAL A 327 -8.48 15.29 4.04
CA VAL A 327 -9.60 15.03 3.13
C VAL A 327 -10.83 15.78 3.64
N LEU A 328 -11.40 16.63 2.81
CA LEU A 328 -12.67 17.29 3.06
C LEU A 328 -13.81 16.40 2.58
N LEU A 329 -14.71 16.03 3.47
CA LEU A 329 -15.93 15.28 3.18
C LEU A 329 -17.13 16.22 3.16
N THR A 330 -18.07 15.97 2.24
CA THR A 330 -19.39 16.62 2.21
C THR A 330 -20.49 15.57 2.31
N PHE A 331 -21.49 15.85 3.14
CA PHE A 331 -22.66 15.02 3.36
C PHE A 331 -23.91 15.69 2.78
N PRO A 332 -24.95 14.92 2.40
CA PRO A 332 -26.18 15.47 1.83
C PRO A 332 -27.02 16.24 2.87
N GLN A 333 -26.69 16.12 4.15
CA GLN A 333 -27.37 16.75 5.27
C GLN A 333 -26.38 17.07 6.39
N ALA A 334 -26.83 17.83 7.39
CA ALA A 334 -26.01 18.15 8.55
C ALA A 334 -25.52 16.86 9.25
N VAL A 335 -24.25 16.83 9.65
CA VAL A 335 -23.67 15.73 10.41
C VAL A 335 -24.25 15.79 11.83
N PRO A 336 -24.96 14.75 12.30
CA PRO A 336 -25.54 14.75 13.64
C PRO A 336 -24.47 14.85 14.73
N GLY A 337 -24.81 15.51 15.84
CA GLY A 337 -23.97 15.52 17.04
C GLY A 337 -23.76 14.12 17.59
N GLY A 338 -22.55 13.82 18.10
CA GLY A 338 -22.18 12.50 18.60
C GLY A 338 -22.00 11.42 17.52
N ALA A 339 -21.97 11.80 16.24
CA ALA A 339 -21.72 10.85 15.16
C ALA A 339 -20.28 10.28 15.19
N THR A 340 -20.12 9.08 14.63
CA THR A 340 -18.81 8.47 14.37
C THR A 340 -18.58 8.35 12.87
N LEU A 341 -17.43 8.79 12.38
CA LEU A 341 -17.01 8.64 11.00
C LEU A 341 -16.36 7.27 10.77
N HIS A 342 -16.72 6.62 9.68
CA HIS A 342 -16.16 5.34 9.25
C HIS A 342 -15.78 5.40 7.78
N TYR A 343 -14.73 4.64 7.44
CA TYR A 343 -14.40 4.27 6.07
C TYR A 343 -14.63 2.77 5.87
N ALA A 344 -15.35 2.39 4.81
CA ALA A 344 -15.69 1.00 4.51
C ALA A 344 -16.42 0.26 5.67
N TRP A 345 -17.39 0.93 6.31
CA TRP A 345 -18.18 0.34 7.40
C TRP A 345 -18.96 -0.92 6.96
N GLY A 346 -19.02 -1.91 7.84
CA GLY A 346 -19.77 -3.15 7.65
C GLY A 346 -19.25 -3.99 6.48
N TYR A 347 -20.13 -4.35 5.53
CA TYR A 347 -19.76 -5.03 4.28
C TYR A 347 -18.66 -4.28 3.54
N GLY A 348 -18.76 -2.95 3.46
CA GLY A 348 -17.63 -2.07 3.20
C GLY A 348 -16.99 -2.12 1.81
N ARG A 349 -17.53 -2.85 0.81
CA ARG A 349 -17.01 -2.79 -0.57
C ARG A 349 -17.11 -1.37 -1.14
N LEU A 350 -16.04 -0.88 -1.76
CA LEU A 350 -15.93 0.49 -2.26
C LEU A 350 -16.54 0.65 -3.66
N VAL A 351 -17.87 0.70 -3.73
CA VAL A 351 -18.61 0.83 -5.00
C VAL A 351 -19.68 1.93 -4.91
N VAL A 352 -19.96 2.59 -6.03
CA VAL A 352 -21.09 3.52 -6.14
C VAL A 352 -22.39 2.74 -5.92
N ALA A 353 -23.22 3.19 -4.98
CA ALA A 353 -24.53 2.59 -4.74
C ALA A 353 -25.54 3.04 -5.81
N GLY A 354 -26.45 2.15 -6.21
CA GLY A 354 -27.53 2.47 -7.15
C GLY A 354 -27.79 1.36 -8.17
N PRO A 355 -28.69 1.61 -9.14
CA PRO A 355 -28.89 0.73 -10.28
C PRO A 355 -27.55 0.45 -10.98
N GLY A 356 -27.21 -0.82 -11.21
CA GLY A 356 -25.93 -1.21 -11.81
C GLY A 356 -24.75 -1.34 -10.83
N ALA A 357 -24.94 -1.16 -9.51
CA ALA A 357 -23.88 -1.40 -8.51
C ALA A 357 -23.32 -2.84 -8.56
N GLN A 358 -24.14 -3.79 -9.01
CA GLN A 358 -23.76 -5.18 -9.25
C GLN A 358 -22.82 -5.36 -10.45
N GLN A 359 -22.60 -4.34 -11.27
CA GLN A 359 -21.65 -4.36 -12.40
C GLN A 359 -20.49 -3.37 -12.17
N ALA A 360 -20.67 -2.41 -11.26
CA ALA A 360 -19.68 -1.40 -10.95
C ALA A 360 -18.45 -1.98 -10.23
N SER A 361 -17.28 -1.62 -10.73
CA SER A 361 -16.00 -2.05 -10.13
C SER A 361 -15.80 -1.43 -8.76
N GLY A 362 -15.17 -2.18 -7.85
CA GLY A 362 -14.62 -1.70 -6.59
C GLY A 362 -13.12 -1.44 -6.66
N HIS A 363 -12.43 -1.95 -7.69
CA HIS A 363 -11.00 -1.69 -7.92
C HIS A 363 -10.71 -0.20 -8.06
N GLY A 364 -9.65 0.24 -7.40
CA GLY A 364 -9.14 1.61 -7.55
C GLY A 364 -10.01 2.69 -6.90
N ASN A 365 -11.07 2.32 -6.19
CA ASN A 365 -12.02 3.28 -5.59
C ASN A 365 -11.66 3.72 -4.17
N ALA A 366 -10.52 3.27 -3.63
CA ALA A 366 -10.05 3.81 -2.36
C ALA A 366 -9.47 5.22 -2.51
N VAL A 367 -9.35 5.92 -1.38
CA VAL A 367 -8.34 6.98 -1.26
C VAL A 367 -7.01 6.27 -1.05
N TYR A 368 -5.99 6.57 -1.85
CA TYR A 368 -4.68 5.94 -1.73
C TYR A 368 -3.63 6.95 -1.28
N ASP A 369 -2.62 6.48 -0.56
CA ASP A 369 -1.38 7.24 -0.42
C ASP A 369 -0.54 7.22 -1.72
N THR A 370 0.58 7.95 -1.71
CA THR A 370 1.53 8.00 -2.82
C THR A 370 2.20 6.66 -3.14
N ASN A 371 2.18 5.69 -2.22
CA ASN A 371 2.69 4.34 -2.45
C ASN A 371 1.63 3.37 -2.96
N GLY A 372 0.36 3.79 -3.00
CA GLY A 372 -0.75 2.98 -3.49
C GLY A 372 -1.40 2.10 -2.43
N LEU A 373 -1.19 2.38 -1.14
CA LEU A 373 -1.95 1.72 -0.09
C LEU A 373 -3.24 2.49 0.21
N PRO A 374 -4.36 1.77 0.38
CA PRO A 374 -5.66 2.39 0.60
C PRO A 374 -5.80 2.90 2.03
N ILE A 375 -6.53 4.00 2.18
CA ILE A 375 -6.88 4.58 3.47
C ILE A 375 -7.74 3.63 4.29
N TRP A 376 -7.63 3.76 5.60
CA TRP A 376 -8.49 3.05 6.55
C TRP A 376 -8.86 3.93 7.73
N THR A 377 -9.87 3.49 8.48
CA THR A 377 -10.26 4.06 9.77
C THR A 377 -10.26 2.97 10.82
N ARG A 378 -10.12 3.34 12.09
CA ARG A 378 -10.47 2.44 13.19
C ARG A 378 -11.89 1.90 13.00
N ALA A 379 -12.09 0.61 13.22
CA ALA A 379 -13.37 -0.08 13.09
C ALA A 379 -14.36 0.35 14.18
N SER A 380 -13.89 0.93 15.30
CA SER A 380 -14.74 1.62 16.26
C SER A 380 -15.32 2.93 15.71
N GLY A 381 -14.80 3.42 14.58
CA GLY A 381 -15.06 4.75 14.05
C GLY A 381 -14.22 5.83 14.72
N ILE A 382 -14.22 7.00 14.09
CA ILE A 382 -13.60 8.23 14.59
C ILE A 382 -14.73 9.10 15.15
N PRO A 383 -14.73 9.43 16.45
CA PRO A 383 -15.67 10.41 16.98
C PRO A 383 -15.54 11.74 16.23
N VAL A 384 -16.66 12.31 15.80
CA VAL A 384 -16.66 13.66 15.22
C VAL A 384 -16.48 14.66 16.36
N GLY A 385 -15.31 15.30 16.43
CA GLY A 385 -14.98 16.24 17.51
C GLY A 385 -15.81 17.53 17.41
N HIS A 386 -16.20 18.14 18.54
CA HIS A 386 -16.98 19.39 18.54
C HIS A 386 -16.14 20.67 18.70
N ASP A 387 -14.81 20.56 18.77
CA ASP A 387 -13.95 21.74 18.94
C ASP A 387 -13.43 22.25 17.58
N ALA A 388 -13.83 23.49 17.27
CA ALA A 388 -13.32 24.25 16.14
C ALA A 388 -11.87 24.66 16.39
N ALA A 389 -10.90 23.95 15.80
CA ALA A 389 -9.60 24.53 15.54
C ALA A 389 -9.76 25.55 14.41
N SER A 390 -9.61 26.84 14.71
CA SER A 390 -9.54 27.92 13.72
C SER A 390 -8.48 27.62 12.64
N PRO A 391 -8.68 28.06 11.39
CA PRO A 391 -7.57 28.16 10.45
C PRO A 391 -6.60 29.23 10.97
N VAL A 392 -5.35 28.84 11.22
CA VAL A 392 -4.27 29.80 11.47
C VAL A 392 -4.06 30.60 10.18
N ALA A 393 -4.32 31.91 10.24
CA ALA A 393 -3.95 32.84 9.19
C ALA A 393 -2.40 32.93 9.09
N PRO A 394 -1.81 33.17 7.90
CA PRO A 394 -0.36 33.18 7.74
C PRO A 394 0.25 34.36 8.50
N VAL A 395 1.23 34.08 9.36
CA VAL A 395 2.08 35.11 9.97
C VAL A 395 3.19 35.43 8.98
N THR A 396 3.31 36.70 8.58
CA THR A 396 4.43 37.24 7.82
C THR A 396 5.51 37.73 8.79
N PRO A 397 6.76 37.21 8.76
CA PRO A 397 7.89 37.87 9.41
C PRO A 397 8.59 38.83 8.44
N GLY A 398 8.82 40.06 8.93
CA GLY A 398 9.38 41.17 8.20
C GLY A 398 10.88 41.07 7.88
N ASN A 399 11.25 41.89 6.90
CA ASN A 399 12.57 42.12 6.33
C ASN A 399 13.50 42.92 7.26
N THR A 400 14.74 42.49 7.41
CA THR A 400 15.97 43.32 7.60
C THR A 400 17.13 42.48 7.02
N GLY A 401 17.89 42.79 5.98
CA GLY A 401 18.25 44.04 5.31
C GLY A 401 19.78 44.18 5.33
N LEU A 402 20.52 43.73 4.30
CA LEU A 402 21.90 44.13 3.95
C LEU A 402 22.14 43.97 2.41
N PRO A 403 23.03 44.78 1.79
CA PRO A 403 22.95 45.16 0.37
C PRO A 403 23.68 44.24 -0.62
N ALA A 404 23.30 44.39 -1.89
CA ALA A 404 23.58 43.52 -3.03
C ALA A 404 24.94 43.74 -3.74
N SER A 405 25.41 42.67 -4.39
CA SER A 405 26.26 42.69 -5.59
C SER A 405 25.52 42.03 -6.77
N PRO A 406 25.76 42.45 -8.03
CA PRO A 406 24.88 42.15 -9.16
C PRO A 406 25.22 40.82 -9.84
N GLY A 407 24.22 39.95 -10.03
CA GLY A 407 24.36 38.75 -10.85
C GLY A 407 23.17 37.79 -10.77
N PHE A 408 22.33 37.83 -11.80
CA PHE A 408 21.33 36.82 -12.22
C PHE A 408 20.18 36.51 -11.23
N HIS A 409 18.95 36.87 -11.61
CA HIS A 409 17.71 36.48 -10.92
C HIS A 409 17.01 35.35 -11.70
N PRO A 410 16.91 34.11 -11.18
CA PRO A 410 15.98 33.11 -11.71
C PRO A 410 14.54 33.48 -11.31
N PRO A 411 13.52 33.07 -12.09
CA PRO A 411 12.12 33.40 -11.81
C PRO A 411 11.67 32.84 -10.45
N THR A 412 11.18 33.72 -9.57
CA THR A 412 10.81 33.43 -8.17
C THR A 412 9.42 32.83 -7.99
N SER A 413 8.98 31.96 -8.89
CA SER A 413 7.77 31.15 -8.70
C SER A 413 7.75 29.95 -9.64
N ALA A 414 8.66 29.00 -9.43
CA ALA A 414 8.49 27.67 -10.03
C ALA A 414 7.51 26.86 -9.16
N PRO A 415 6.47 26.22 -9.74
CA PRO A 415 5.65 25.27 -9.02
C PRO A 415 6.51 24.15 -8.41
N ARG A 416 6.11 23.65 -7.23
CA ARG A 416 6.84 22.58 -6.52
C ARG A 416 7.05 21.36 -7.45
N PRO A 417 8.22 20.68 -7.36
CA PRO A 417 8.53 19.51 -8.16
C PRO A 417 7.43 18.44 -8.12
N VAL A 418 6.80 18.16 -9.26
CA VAL A 418 5.95 16.97 -9.46
C VAL A 418 6.81 15.90 -10.10
N SER A 419 7.44 15.04 -9.29
CA SER A 419 8.29 13.98 -9.82
C SER A 419 7.45 12.92 -10.52
N ALA A 420 7.40 12.94 -11.85
CA ALA A 420 7.07 11.73 -12.60
C ALA A 420 8.31 10.84 -12.60
N THR A 421 8.32 9.79 -11.77
CA THR A 421 9.32 8.72 -11.84
C THR A 421 8.70 7.52 -12.55
N SER A 422 9.29 7.03 -13.64
CA SER A 422 9.28 5.58 -13.87
C SER A 422 10.06 4.99 -12.70
N ARG A 423 9.40 4.23 -11.80
CA ARG A 423 10.11 3.47 -10.76
C ARG A 423 10.85 2.31 -11.43
N GLY A 424 11.99 2.61 -12.06
CA GLY A 424 13.01 1.62 -12.40
C GLY A 424 14.02 1.56 -11.27
N ALA A 425 14.29 0.37 -10.75
CA ALA A 425 15.46 0.15 -9.93
C ALA A 425 16.72 0.62 -10.68
N ALA A 426 17.73 1.12 -9.97
CA ALA A 426 19.01 1.55 -10.57
C ALA A 426 19.78 0.41 -11.28
N ASP A 427 19.24 -0.82 -11.28
CA ASP A 427 19.73 -2.00 -11.98
C ASP A 427 18.85 -2.46 -13.17
N ALA A 428 17.81 -1.69 -13.53
CA ALA A 428 16.86 -2.09 -14.56
C ALA A 428 17.57 -2.33 -15.90
N THR A 429 17.66 -3.59 -16.32
CA THR A 429 18.23 -3.99 -17.62
C THR A 429 17.32 -3.70 -18.81
N HIS A 430 16.21 -2.99 -18.59
CA HIS A 430 15.12 -2.80 -19.55
C HIS A 430 15.00 -1.32 -19.91
N ASN A 431 14.64 -1.04 -21.18
CA ASN A 431 14.41 0.30 -21.71
C ASN A 431 13.19 0.97 -21.05
N GLN A 432 13.34 2.21 -20.60
CA GLN A 432 12.26 3.01 -20.01
C GLN A 432 11.79 4.11 -20.97
N THR A 433 10.53 4.54 -20.85
CA THR A 433 10.04 5.73 -21.54
C THR A 433 9.20 6.56 -20.58
N LEU A 434 9.61 7.81 -20.37
CA LEU A 434 8.91 8.76 -19.51
C LEU A 434 8.42 9.95 -20.34
N TRP A 435 7.16 10.36 -20.10
CA TRP A 435 6.54 11.52 -20.72
C TRP A 435 6.35 12.61 -19.66
N THR A 436 6.86 13.82 -19.94
CA THR A 436 6.77 14.94 -19.01
C THR A 436 5.35 15.47 -18.84
N ALA A 437 5.06 16.01 -17.66
CA ALA A 437 3.85 16.77 -17.34
C ALA A 437 4.25 18.13 -16.73
N PRO A 438 3.35 19.11 -16.60
CA PRO A 438 3.68 20.39 -15.95
C PRO A 438 4.33 20.19 -14.57
N GLY A 439 5.57 20.65 -14.38
CA GLY A 439 6.33 20.46 -13.13
C GLY A 439 7.80 20.09 -13.32
N VAL A 440 8.35 19.29 -12.41
CA VAL A 440 9.76 18.83 -12.44
C VAL A 440 9.79 17.31 -12.56
N ASP A 441 9.97 16.83 -13.78
CA ASP A 441 10.02 15.41 -14.08
C ASP A 441 11.42 14.84 -13.88
N VAL A 442 11.51 13.60 -13.39
CA VAL A 442 12.79 12.94 -13.13
C VAL A 442 12.83 11.55 -13.75
N LEU A 443 13.60 11.39 -14.84
CA LEU A 443 14.01 10.07 -15.30
C LEU A 443 15.28 9.64 -14.56
N VAL A 444 15.27 8.44 -13.97
CA VAL A 444 16.47 7.79 -13.42
C VAL A 444 16.75 6.57 -14.27
N GLY A 445 17.75 6.66 -15.14
CA GLY A 445 18.12 5.59 -16.07
C GLY A 445 18.69 4.34 -15.37
N GLY A 446 18.53 3.20 -16.05
CA GLY A 446 18.99 1.86 -15.66
C GLY A 446 20.27 1.42 -16.39
N LYS A 447 20.31 0.18 -16.89
CA LYS A 447 21.29 -0.31 -17.88
C LYS A 447 20.70 -0.47 -19.30
N GLY A 448 19.39 -0.29 -19.44
CA GLY A 448 18.67 -0.32 -20.72
C GLY A 448 18.71 1.04 -21.43
N MET A 449 18.30 1.10 -22.69
CA MET A 449 18.23 2.36 -23.44
C MET A 449 16.96 3.14 -23.07
N ASP A 450 17.11 4.27 -22.41
CA ASP A 450 16.00 5.01 -21.86
C ASP A 450 15.59 6.21 -22.75
N THR A 451 14.28 6.50 -22.83
CA THR A 451 13.73 7.62 -23.60
C THR A 451 12.99 8.59 -22.70
N PHE A 452 13.39 9.85 -22.71
CA PHE A 452 12.74 10.92 -21.97
C PHE A 452 12.07 11.91 -22.94
N LEU A 453 10.75 11.96 -22.95
CA LEU A 453 10.00 12.83 -23.85
C LEU A 453 9.46 14.07 -23.13
N VAL A 454 9.98 15.23 -23.52
CA VAL A 454 9.59 16.55 -23.03
C VAL A 454 8.59 17.20 -23.97
N ASN A 455 7.40 17.52 -23.47
CA ASN A 455 6.40 18.29 -24.20
C ASN A 455 6.51 19.79 -23.85
N ALA A 456 7.40 20.51 -24.54
CA ALA A 456 7.67 21.91 -24.26
C ALA A 456 6.53 22.86 -24.69
N ALA A 457 5.52 22.38 -25.43
CA ALA A 457 4.35 23.19 -25.84
C ALA A 457 3.31 23.40 -24.72
N SER A 458 3.52 22.79 -23.55
CA SER A 458 2.73 23.06 -22.34
C SER A 458 3.46 24.10 -21.50
N PRO A 459 2.81 25.18 -21.03
CA PRO A 459 3.44 26.11 -20.12
C PRO A 459 3.75 25.37 -18.80
N ASP A 460 5.02 25.40 -18.40
CA ASP A 460 5.65 24.84 -17.20
C ASP A 460 6.50 23.57 -17.45
N GLY A 461 7.79 23.68 -17.13
CA GLY A 461 8.48 22.60 -16.44
C GLY A 461 9.97 22.47 -16.71
N TRP A 462 10.77 22.65 -15.66
CA TRP A 462 12.17 22.28 -15.65
C TRP A 462 12.28 20.77 -15.43
N ALA A 463 12.82 20.02 -16.39
CA ALA A 463 13.04 18.58 -16.25
C ALA A 463 14.45 18.25 -15.71
N SER A 464 14.57 17.13 -15.03
CA SER A 464 15.86 16.61 -14.54
C SER A 464 16.08 15.17 -15.03
N VAL A 465 17.17 14.90 -15.70
CA VAL A 465 17.53 13.55 -16.15
C VAL A 465 18.74 13.09 -15.35
N ARG A 466 18.69 11.88 -14.77
CA ARG A 466 19.76 11.27 -13.98
C ARG A 466 20.21 9.97 -14.61
N ASN A 467 21.49 9.65 -14.47
CA ASN A 467 22.13 8.46 -15.04
C ASN A 467 22.01 8.38 -16.57
N PHE A 468 22.00 9.52 -17.26
CA PHE A 468 21.98 9.54 -18.72
C PHE A 468 23.26 8.94 -19.27
N HIS A 469 23.16 7.87 -20.06
CA HIS A 469 24.32 7.15 -20.61
C HIS A 469 24.15 6.84 -22.10
N HIS A 470 25.21 6.32 -22.72
CA HIS A 470 25.21 5.98 -24.13
C HIS A 470 24.05 5.04 -24.51
N GLY A 471 23.20 5.48 -25.44
CA GLY A 471 22.00 4.77 -25.88
C GLY A 471 20.68 5.35 -25.34
N ASP A 472 20.75 6.26 -24.37
CA ASP A 472 19.59 7.01 -23.91
C ASP A 472 19.24 8.13 -24.90
N MET A 473 18.01 8.61 -24.83
CA MET A 473 17.51 9.67 -25.69
C MET A 473 16.63 10.64 -24.91
N VAL A 474 16.85 11.94 -25.09
CA VAL A 474 15.89 12.98 -24.71
C VAL A 474 15.23 13.51 -25.98
N ALA A 475 13.90 13.61 -26.00
CA ALA A 475 13.13 14.06 -27.14
C ALA A 475 12.27 15.26 -26.75
N VAL A 476 12.44 16.41 -27.39
CA VAL A 476 11.65 17.63 -27.13
C VAL A 476 10.64 17.83 -28.24
N ARG A 477 9.36 17.67 -27.91
CA ARG A 477 8.24 17.84 -28.84
C ARG A 477 7.84 19.30 -28.94
N GLY A 478 7.59 19.75 -30.16
CA GLY A 478 7.22 21.13 -30.50
C GLY A 478 8.40 22.01 -30.91
N LEU A 479 9.65 21.55 -30.73
CA LEU A 479 10.82 22.31 -31.16
C LEU A 479 11.00 22.20 -32.67
N ASP A 480 10.89 23.34 -33.36
CA ASP A 480 11.10 23.43 -34.80
C ASP A 480 12.19 24.47 -35.11
N TRP A 481 13.40 23.97 -35.41
CA TRP A 481 14.52 24.83 -35.81
C TRP A 481 14.26 25.56 -37.14
N LYS A 482 13.39 25.03 -38.03
CA LYS A 482 13.03 25.72 -39.27
C LYS A 482 12.10 26.89 -39.01
N ALA A 483 11.29 26.81 -37.96
CA ALA A 483 10.42 27.90 -37.51
C ALA A 483 11.14 28.90 -36.59
N GLY A 484 12.45 28.77 -36.40
CA GLY A 484 13.27 29.69 -35.61
C GLY A 484 13.55 29.24 -34.18
N GLY A 485 13.05 28.08 -33.74
CA GLY A 485 13.34 27.52 -32.43
C GLY A 485 14.85 27.32 -32.20
N ARG A 486 15.29 27.49 -30.95
CA ARG A 486 16.70 27.46 -30.55
C ARG A 486 16.91 26.65 -29.28
N THR A 487 18.14 26.19 -29.11
CA THR A 487 18.58 25.64 -27.83
C THR A 487 19.91 26.23 -27.41
N SER A 488 20.18 26.24 -26.10
CA SER A 488 21.48 26.62 -25.57
C SER A 488 21.83 25.74 -24.37
N TRP A 489 23.12 25.53 -24.17
CA TRP A 489 23.65 24.75 -23.05
C TRP A 489 24.31 25.68 -22.03
N ALA A 490 23.99 25.47 -20.76
CA ALA A 490 24.62 26.17 -19.63
C ALA A 490 24.95 25.17 -18.51
N GLU A 491 25.87 25.53 -17.62
CA GLU A 491 25.93 24.88 -16.31
C GLU A 491 24.76 25.37 -15.47
N GLY A 492 24.15 24.45 -14.72
CA GLY A 492 23.00 24.77 -13.90
C GLY A 492 22.78 23.76 -12.78
N THR A 493 21.84 24.09 -11.91
CA THR A 493 21.31 23.18 -10.90
C THR A 493 19.85 22.92 -11.18
N ASP A 494 19.40 21.67 -11.06
CA ASP A 494 17.98 21.37 -11.10
C ASP A 494 17.22 22.02 -9.92
N PRO A 495 15.87 22.07 -9.95
CA PRO A 495 15.06 22.62 -8.85
C PRO A 495 15.22 21.88 -7.52
N LEU A 496 15.94 20.76 -7.50
CA LEU A 496 16.28 19.98 -6.32
C LEU A 496 17.74 20.23 -5.87
N GLY A 497 18.41 21.22 -6.45
CA GLY A 497 19.74 21.68 -6.08
C GLY A 497 20.90 20.84 -6.64
N ARG A 498 20.66 19.97 -7.63
CA ARG A 498 21.68 19.07 -8.15
C ARG A 498 22.32 19.64 -9.40
N SER A 499 23.65 19.66 -9.44
CA SER A 499 24.42 20.23 -10.55
C SER A 499 24.48 19.32 -11.78
N GLY A 500 24.49 19.95 -12.96
CA GLY A 500 24.67 19.28 -14.24
C GLY A 500 24.66 20.27 -15.40
N ALA A 501 24.67 19.75 -16.62
CA ALA A 501 24.45 20.56 -17.82
C ALA A 501 22.95 20.76 -18.06
N THR A 502 22.52 21.99 -18.29
CA THR A 502 21.12 22.35 -18.57
C THR A 502 20.94 22.73 -20.03
N LEU A 503 20.05 22.02 -20.72
CA LEU A 503 19.55 22.36 -22.06
C LEU A 503 18.37 23.32 -21.91
N ASN A 504 18.56 24.58 -22.30
CA ASN A 504 17.49 25.56 -22.41
C ASN A 504 16.89 25.51 -23.80
N VAL A 505 15.56 25.43 -23.88
CA VAL A 505 14.79 25.31 -25.13
C VAL A 505 13.95 26.57 -25.30
N ASP A 506 14.12 27.24 -26.44
CA ASP A 506 13.26 28.30 -26.95
C ASP A 506 12.54 27.74 -28.18
N LEU A 507 11.29 27.32 -28.01
CA LEU A 507 10.51 26.66 -29.04
C LEU A 507 10.29 27.54 -30.27
N HIS A 508 10.18 28.84 -30.06
CA HIS A 508 9.70 29.79 -31.07
C HIS A 508 10.77 30.78 -31.53
N GLY A 509 12.00 30.71 -31.00
CA GLY A 509 13.07 31.67 -31.31
C GLY A 509 12.81 33.06 -30.74
N SER A 510 11.98 33.14 -29.70
CA SER A 510 11.52 34.38 -29.08
C SER A 510 12.54 35.02 -28.14
N GLY A 511 13.59 34.28 -27.77
CA GLY A 511 14.53 34.63 -26.71
C GLY A 511 14.05 34.23 -25.31
N HIS A 512 12.85 33.67 -25.19
CA HIS A 512 12.34 33.09 -23.94
C HIS A 512 12.71 31.60 -23.84
N VAL A 513 12.94 31.12 -22.62
CA VAL A 513 13.17 29.69 -22.37
C VAL A 513 11.83 29.05 -22.02
N ASP A 514 11.28 28.30 -22.95
CA ASP A 514 10.01 27.58 -22.80
C ASP A 514 10.16 26.30 -21.98
N ALA A 515 11.34 25.64 -22.05
CA ALA A 515 11.66 24.49 -21.23
C ALA A 515 13.16 24.43 -20.87
N ALA A 516 13.49 23.86 -19.71
CA ALA A 516 14.86 23.62 -19.28
C ALA A 516 15.01 22.15 -18.86
N ILE A 517 16.09 21.48 -19.28
CA ILE A 517 16.34 20.07 -18.99
C ILE A 517 17.74 19.93 -18.41
N THR A 518 17.87 19.55 -17.14
CA THR A 518 19.18 19.36 -16.49
C THR A 518 19.58 17.90 -16.46
N PHE A 519 20.71 17.60 -17.09
CA PHE A 519 21.37 16.30 -17.08
C PHE A 519 22.30 16.22 -15.87
N VAL A 520 21.74 15.75 -14.75
CA VAL A 520 22.44 15.69 -13.47
C VAL A 520 23.59 14.68 -13.56
N GLY A 521 24.80 15.16 -13.28
CA GLY A 521 26.02 14.36 -13.36
C GLY A 521 26.76 14.42 -14.70
N LEU A 522 26.18 15.04 -15.74
CA LEU A 522 26.91 15.36 -16.98
C LEU A 522 27.56 16.74 -16.86
N SER A 523 28.82 16.87 -17.29
CA SER A 523 29.47 18.17 -17.46
C SER A 523 28.93 18.90 -18.71
N LEU A 524 29.12 20.21 -18.76
CA LEU A 524 28.75 21.02 -19.92
C LEU A 524 29.48 20.58 -21.21
N ALA A 525 30.71 20.09 -21.09
CA ALA A 525 31.50 19.61 -22.21
C ALA A 525 30.92 18.29 -22.78
N GLU A 526 30.57 17.35 -21.91
CA GLU A 526 29.94 16.07 -22.31
C GLU A 526 28.58 16.29 -22.95
N ALA A 527 27.74 17.15 -22.35
CA ALA A 527 26.40 17.42 -22.86
C ALA A 527 26.40 18.13 -24.22
N LYS A 528 27.37 19.03 -24.47
CA LYS A 528 27.56 19.64 -25.81
C LYS A 528 28.01 18.63 -26.88
N GLY A 529 28.48 17.46 -26.47
CA GLY A 529 28.83 16.36 -27.37
C GLY A 529 27.65 15.52 -27.83
N LEU A 530 26.46 15.66 -27.24
CA LEU A 530 25.26 14.91 -27.63
C LEU A 530 24.80 15.28 -29.05
N ALA A 531 24.47 14.27 -29.85
CA ALA A 531 24.05 14.47 -31.23
C ALA A 531 22.57 14.87 -31.27
N ALA A 532 22.28 16.00 -31.91
CA ALA A 532 20.92 16.52 -32.03
C ALA A 532 20.34 16.22 -33.42
N SER A 533 19.20 15.51 -33.46
CA SER A 533 18.56 15.06 -34.70
C SER A 533 17.11 15.57 -34.79
N PRO A 534 16.71 16.23 -35.89
CA PRO A 534 15.32 16.63 -36.09
C PRO A 534 14.47 15.43 -36.55
N GLY A 535 13.20 15.42 -36.15
CA GLY A 535 12.21 14.41 -36.47
C GLY A 535 10.78 14.93 -36.35
N SER A 536 9.80 14.02 -36.34
CA SER A 536 8.41 14.35 -36.08
C SER A 536 7.70 13.25 -35.30
N MET A 537 6.71 13.64 -34.50
CA MET A 537 5.86 12.73 -33.74
C MET A 537 4.41 13.20 -33.83
N ASN A 538 3.51 12.34 -34.33
CA ASN A 538 2.10 12.67 -34.55
C ASN A 538 1.91 13.97 -35.35
N GLY A 539 2.73 14.16 -36.39
CA GLY A 539 2.70 15.34 -37.26
C GLY A 539 3.27 16.62 -36.64
N GLN A 540 3.78 16.59 -35.41
CA GLN A 540 4.42 17.72 -34.74
C GLN A 540 5.95 17.61 -34.83
N PRO A 541 6.68 18.73 -34.97
CA PRO A 541 8.15 18.76 -34.89
C PRO A 541 8.67 18.15 -33.60
N LEU A 542 9.80 17.45 -33.68
CA LEU A 542 10.49 16.82 -32.57
C LEU A 542 12.00 16.99 -32.80
N VAL A 543 12.78 17.24 -31.74
CA VAL A 543 14.24 17.12 -31.79
C VAL A 543 14.68 16.13 -30.72
N THR A 544 15.62 15.25 -31.05
CA THR A 544 16.18 14.28 -30.12
C THR A 544 17.66 14.51 -29.86
N TRP A 545 18.11 14.25 -28.63
CA TRP A 545 19.50 14.25 -28.19
C TRP A 545 19.86 12.87 -27.65
N HIS A 546 20.99 12.33 -28.08
CA HIS A 546 21.51 11.00 -27.70
C HIS A 546 23.03 10.98 -27.69
#